data_AF-A0AA90QPP4-F1
#
_entry.id   AF-A0AA90QPP4-F1
#
_cell.length_a   1.000
_cell.length_b   1.000
_cell.length_c   1.000
_cell.angle_alpha   90.00
_cell.angle_beta   90.00
_cell.angle_gamma   90.00
#
_symmetry.space_group_name_H-M   'P 1'
#
loop_
_entity.id
_entity.type
_entity.pdbx_description
1 polymer ?
#
loop_
_entity_poly.entity_id
_entity_poly.type
_entity_poly.pdbx_seq_one_letter_code
_entity_poly.pdbx_strand_id
1 'polypeptide(L)'
;ERWAGWMLTIDLGGMSEDLIFDRRLLSSDDRDHIFQLTSMIMLHDTSPRPEQVRAARSLLGWSQQDLATRAGVAVSTVSDFERGQRSPVPNNALAIRRTLETAGIMFTETGVSHGIHWTFITERGMSTLVITFTPEATEPVIDFASIFGTVDLPKVSIDAIQCVTSELRSKVSDYVERHGGKSPHLFRLRKMLTDMPDKEFFLLLSTPPTSSAEQYHFEQVLRRLNHPQEQPLDDRMQVFGLLLAQYDLFAPRTDKRVDIGNARKADRICRFCGRTVKTGARFDKEAHAMPAALGNKYLKLTEECDVCNQYFGDEIEPTLVELLNIQRVFLGIEARGSLPVINFSGGSMFRDSSKDDKLMVVVSQKISKDASGVLTAQLGSGKPIVPQNFYRALSKIALSVIPEKELPALEKTARWVRYGESAGKPLPKIAAAVVMLPPDPSAQITLYIRKEAQPKLPHVVCEFRLGCYMYVYVLPFSERDEGDLIGFFEEEDFRQTFRHYAFVPSWSQHDYSGNQEIQVIQNITLQPLDRSN
;
A
#
# COMPACT_ATOMS: atom_id res chain seq x y z
N GLU A 1 -28.67 -22.19 -26.85
CA GLU A 1 -27.83 -22.97 -27.78
C GLU A 1 -26.96 -22.14 -28.75
N ARG A 2 -26.83 -20.80 -28.60
CA ARG A 2 -25.96 -19.95 -29.46
C ARG A 2 -24.67 -19.46 -28.79
N TRP A 3 -24.23 -20.10 -27.71
CA TRP A 3 -23.12 -19.64 -26.85
C TRP A 3 -22.02 -20.70 -26.59
N ALA A 4 -21.91 -21.73 -27.43
CA ALA A 4 -20.89 -22.78 -27.28
C ALA A 4 -19.69 -22.66 -28.24
N GLY A 5 -19.67 -21.67 -29.14
CA GLY A 5 -18.76 -21.64 -30.29
C GLY A 5 -17.61 -20.62 -30.27
N TRP A 6 -17.56 -19.71 -29.29
CA TRP A 6 -16.53 -18.66 -29.22
C TRP A 6 -16.03 -18.51 -27.78
N MET A 7 -15.32 -19.52 -27.25
CA MET A 7 -14.30 -19.24 -26.24
C MET A 7 -13.14 -18.64 -27.01
N LEU A 8 -12.99 -17.32 -26.97
CA LEU A 8 -11.75 -16.66 -27.34
C LEU A 8 -10.68 -17.27 -26.43
N THR A 9 -9.91 -18.20 -26.96
CA THR A 9 -8.87 -18.87 -26.19
C THR A 9 -7.68 -17.94 -26.27
N ILE A 10 -7.52 -17.07 -25.28
CA ILE A 10 -6.30 -16.28 -25.12
C ILE A 10 -5.22 -17.27 -24.70
N ASP A 11 -4.59 -17.87 -25.69
CA ASP A 11 -3.49 -18.80 -25.50
C ASP A 11 -2.22 -17.96 -25.40
N LEU A 12 -1.72 -17.84 -24.17
CA LEU A 12 -0.48 -17.15 -23.78
C LEU A 12 0.78 -17.97 -24.17
N GLY A 13 0.69 -18.79 -25.21
CA GLY A 13 1.72 -19.74 -25.61
C GLY A 13 2.41 -19.38 -26.92
N GLY A 14 3.72 -19.09 -26.81
CA GLY A 14 4.73 -19.33 -27.85
C GLY A 14 5.44 -18.09 -28.37
N MET A 15 6.55 -17.71 -27.73
CA MET A 15 7.60 -16.92 -28.38
C MET A 15 7.97 -17.62 -29.70
N SER A 16 7.68 -17.00 -30.83
CA SER A 16 8.13 -17.53 -32.13
C SER A 16 9.65 -17.59 -32.15
N GLU A 17 10.20 -18.72 -32.62
CA GLU A 17 11.65 -18.94 -32.79
C GLU A 17 12.34 -17.94 -33.74
N ASP A 18 11.61 -17.01 -34.35
CA ASP A 18 12.12 -16.09 -35.38
C ASP A 18 12.35 -14.64 -34.92
N LEU A 19 12.12 -14.31 -33.65
CA LEU A 19 12.78 -13.14 -33.07
C LEU A 19 14.17 -13.59 -32.62
N ILE A 20 15.19 -13.11 -33.34
CA ILE A 20 16.59 -13.23 -32.95
C ILE A 20 16.77 -12.41 -31.65
N PHE A 21 16.33 -13.00 -30.54
CA PHE A 21 16.67 -12.62 -29.18
C PHE A 21 18.15 -12.92 -29.01
N ASP A 22 18.95 -11.93 -28.60
CA ASP A 22 20.30 -12.19 -28.12
C ASP A 22 20.18 -13.06 -26.86
N ARG A 23 20.31 -14.38 -27.05
CA ARG A 23 20.15 -15.47 -26.06
C ARG A 23 21.10 -15.37 -24.86
N ARG A 24 21.81 -14.25 -24.69
CA ARG A 24 22.83 -14.01 -23.65
C ARG A 24 22.34 -13.17 -22.47
N LEU A 25 21.16 -12.57 -22.53
CA LEU A 25 20.70 -11.59 -21.51
C LEU A 25 19.77 -12.14 -20.41
N LEU A 26 19.35 -13.40 -20.48
CA LEU A 26 18.51 -14.04 -19.45
C LEU A 26 19.07 -15.41 -19.06
N SER A 27 19.07 -15.71 -17.75
CA SER A 27 19.53 -17.00 -17.22
C SER A 27 18.59 -18.15 -17.62
N SER A 28 18.99 -19.42 -17.44
CA SER A 28 18.06 -20.55 -17.59
C SER A 28 16.93 -20.50 -16.57
N ASP A 29 17.21 -20.00 -15.37
CA ASP A 29 16.25 -19.94 -14.26
C ASP A 29 15.13 -18.92 -14.55
N ASP A 30 15.44 -17.79 -15.19
CA ASP A 30 14.43 -16.80 -15.59
C ASP A 30 13.47 -17.36 -16.66
N ARG A 31 13.96 -18.25 -17.54
CA ARG A 31 13.17 -18.89 -18.61
C ARG A 31 12.23 -19.97 -18.07
N ASP A 32 12.72 -20.79 -17.15
CA ASP A 32 11.91 -21.82 -16.49
C ASP A 32 10.87 -21.18 -15.55
N HIS A 33 11.15 -20.03 -14.92
CA HIS A 33 10.17 -19.33 -14.09
C HIS A 33 9.05 -18.65 -14.91
N ILE A 34 9.36 -18.08 -16.08
CA ILE A 34 8.33 -17.53 -17.00
C ILE A 34 7.43 -18.66 -17.54
N PHE A 35 7.99 -19.86 -17.78
CA PHE A 35 7.26 -21.05 -18.20
C PHE A 35 6.47 -21.70 -17.05
N GLN A 36 6.98 -21.64 -15.81
CA GLN A 36 6.24 -22.06 -14.61
C GLN A 36 5.12 -21.07 -14.24
N LEU A 37 5.27 -19.77 -14.51
CA LEU A 37 4.22 -18.75 -14.31
C LEU A 37 2.98 -18.98 -15.19
N THR A 38 3.17 -19.55 -16.38
CA THR A 38 2.05 -19.99 -17.24
C THR A 38 1.39 -21.29 -16.75
N SER A 39 2.04 -22.00 -15.82
CA SER A 39 1.63 -23.32 -15.32
C SER A 39 1.26 -23.34 -13.82
N MET A 40 1.45 -22.24 -13.08
CA MET A 40 1.40 -22.24 -11.61
C MET A 40 0.84 -20.93 -11.03
N ILE A 41 -0.42 -20.62 -11.32
CA ILE A 41 -1.17 -19.51 -10.70
C ILE A 41 -1.86 -20.00 -9.43
N MET A 42 -1.20 -19.93 -8.27
CA MET A 42 -1.86 -20.25 -7.00
C MET A 42 -1.22 -19.44 -5.85
N LEU A 43 -2.08 -18.81 -5.01
CA LEU A 43 -1.85 -18.17 -3.68
C LEU A 43 -1.58 -16.64 -3.74
N HIS A 44 -2.39 -15.67 -3.24
CA HIS A 44 -3.57 -15.59 -2.37
C HIS A 44 -4.38 -14.27 -2.57
N ASP A 45 -5.73 -14.36 -2.59
CA ASP A 45 -6.68 -13.49 -1.85
C ASP A 45 -7.89 -14.40 -1.63
N THR A 46 -8.07 -14.93 -0.41
CA THR A 46 -8.68 -16.27 -0.28
C THR A 46 -10.19 -16.29 -0.13
N SER A 47 -10.89 -15.17 0.05
CA SER A 47 -12.36 -15.20 0.00
C SER A 47 -12.97 -13.89 -0.51
N PRO A 48 -13.67 -13.88 -1.66
CA PRO A 48 -14.42 -12.72 -2.11
C PRO A 48 -15.56 -12.38 -1.13
N ARG A 49 -16.00 -11.12 -1.06
CA ARG A 49 -17.16 -10.77 -0.20
C ARG A 49 -18.46 -11.38 -0.73
N PRO A 50 -19.45 -11.72 0.13
CA PRO A 50 -20.76 -12.21 -0.31
C PRO A 50 -21.44 -11.31 -1.36
N GLU A 51 -21.33 -10.00 -1.23
CA GLU A 51 -21.85 -9.01 -2.17
C GLU A 51 -21.12 -9.08 -3.52
N GLN A 52 -19.81 -9.29 -3.49
CA GLN A 52 -18.98 -9.42 -4.69
C GLN A 52 -19.29 -10.71 -5.44
N VAL A 53 -19.51 -11.82 -4.74
CA VAL A 53 -19.93 -13.09 -5.37
C VAL A 53 -21.30 -12.95 -6.00
N ARG A 54 -22.26 -12.33 -5.30
CA ARG A 54 -23.59 -12.05 -5.87
C ARG A 54 -23.51 -11.15 -7.09
N ALA A 55 -22.72 -10.08 -7.02
CA ALA A 55 -22.54 -9.14 -8.12
C ALA A 55 -21.84 -9.82 -9.31
N ALA A 56 -20.79 -10.60 -9.06
CA ALA A 56 -20.06 -11.34 -10.10
C ALA A 56 -20.95 -12.35 -10.80
N ARG A 57 -21.71 -13.10 -10.01
CA ARG A 57 -22.68 -14.06 -10.52
C ARG A 57 -23.79 -13.39 -11.32
N SER A 58 -24.24 -12.21 -10.88
CA SER A 58 -25.22 -11.40 -11.62
C SER A 58 -24.65 -10.89 -12.93
N LEU A 59 -23.38 -10.45 -12.97
CA LEU A 59 -22.71 -9.99 -14.18
C LEU A 59 -22.54 -11.12 -15.22
N LEU A 60 -22.29 -12.34 -14.75
CA LEU A 60 -22.17 -13.54 -15.58
C LEU A 60 -23.53 -14.16 -15.98
N GLY A 61 -24.64 -13.66 -15.43
CA GLY A 61 -25.96 -14.27 -15.61
C GLY A 61 -26.09 -15.69 -15.03
N TRP A 62 -25.25 -16.06 -14.07
CA TRP A 62 -25.22 -17.40 -13.48
C TRP A 62 -26.25 -17.55 -12.33
N SER A 63 -26.84 -18.74 -12.20
CA SER A 63 -27.59 -19.11 -10.98
C SER A 63 -26.65 -19.59 -9.85
N GLN A 64 -27.14 -19.70 -8.61
CA GLN A 64 -26.33 -20.30 -7.52
C GLN A 64 -25.91 -21.74 -7.86
N GLN A 65 -26.76 -22.48 -8.58
CA GLN A 65 -26.48 -23.81 -9.11
C GLN A 65 -25.34 -23.79 -10.14
N ASP A 66 -25.35 -22.80 -11.03
CA ASP A 66 -24.33 -22.61 -12.07
C ASP A 66 -22.94 -22.39 -11.49
N LEU A 67 -22.84 -21.50 -10.50
CA LEU A 67 -21.59 -21.22 -9.81
C LEU A 67 -21.13 -22.44 -9.01
N ALA A 68 -22.03 -23.09 -8.27
CA ALA A 68 -21.71 -24.29 -7.49
C ALA A 68 -21.16 -25.42 -8.36
N THR A 69 -21.81 -25.67 -9.51
CA THR A 69 -21.40 -26.70 -10.46
C THR A 69 -20.03 -26.41 -11.06
N ARG A 70 -19.77 -25.17 -11.49
CA ARG A 70 -18.49 -24.77 -12.10
C ARG A 70 -17.34 -24.67 -11.10
N ALA A 71 -17.64 -24.35 -9.84
CA ALA A 71 -16.66 -24.27 -8.75
C ALA A 71 -16.45 -25.62 -8.03
N GLY A 72 -17.22 -26.66 -8.36
CA GLY A 72 -17.10 -27.96 -7.69
C GLY A 72 -17.49 -27.94 -6.22
N VAL A 73 -18.43 -27.07 -5.82
CA VAL A 73 -18.89 -26.92 -4.43
C VAL A 73 -20.38 -27.20 -4.31
N ALA A 74 -20.88 -27.42 -3.09
CA ALA A 74 -22.31 -27.60 -2.87
C ALA A 74 -23.09 -26.28 -3.06
N VAL A 75 -24.30 -26.37 -3.60
CA VAL A 75 -25.19 -25.20 -3.85
C VAL A 75 -25.53 -24.48 -2.54
N SER A 76 -25.73 -25.25 -1.46
CA SER A 76 -25.93 -24.70 -0.12
C SER A 76 -24.72 -23.88 0.35
N THR A 77 -23.49 -24.28 0.02
CA THR A 77 -22.28 -23.50 0.32
C THR A 77 -22.29 -22.15 -0.37
N VAL A 78 -22.67 -22.08 -1.64
CA VAL A 78 -22.81 -20.81 -2.37
C VAL A 78 -23.94 -19.96 -1.79
N SER A 79 -25.09 -20.57 -1.50
CA SER A 79 -26.27 -19.86 -0.99
C SER A 79 -26.04 -19.26 0.40
N ASP A 80 -25.46 -20.03 1.32
CA ASP A 80 -25.16 -19.60 2.70
C ASP A 80 -24.09 -18.51 2.70
N PHE A 81 -23.12 -18.62 1.79
CA PHE A 81 -22.09 -17.62 1.61
C PHE A 81 -22.64 -16.30 1.11
N GLU A 82 -23.41 -16.30 0.02
CA GLU A 82 -24.00 -15.09 -0.57
C GLU A 82 -24.96 -14.36 0.38
N ARG A 83 -25.58 -15.07 1.33
CA ARG A 83 -26.45 -14.50 2.37
C ARG A 83 -25.69 -14.00 3.59
N GLY A 84 -24.37 -14.20 3.65
CA GLY A 84 -23.56 -13.87 4.82
C GLY A 84 -23.87 -14.74 6.05
N GLN A 85 -24.52 -15.90 5.88
CA GLN A 85 -24.86 -16.80 6.98
C GLN A 85 -23.65 -17.64 7.42
N ARG A 86 -22.74 -17.97 6.50
CA ARG A 86 -21.49 -18.69 6.76
C ARG A 86 -20.39 -18.25 5.81
N SER A 87 -19.17 -18.11 6.33
CA SER A 87 -17.99 -18.02 5.47
C SER A 87 -17.61 -19.42 4.97
N PRO A 88 -17.44 -19.64 3.66
CA PRO A 88 -16.99 -20.91 3.13
C PRO A 88 -15.60 -21.24 3.65
N VAL A 89 -15.33 -22.54 3.82
CA VAL A 89 -13.98 -23.00 4.13
C VAL A 89 -12.99 -22.51 3.04
N PRO A 90 -11.72 -22.25 3.37
CA PRO A 90 -10.77 -21.58 2.47
C PRO A 90 -10.70 -22.20 1.06
N ASN A 91 -10.72 -23.53 0.95
CA ASN A 91 -10.70 -24.22 -0.35
C ASN A 91 -11.94 -23.91 -1.20
N ASN A 92 -13.13 -23.86 -0.60
CA ASN A 92 -14.37 -23.57 -1.32
C ASN A 92 -14.44 -22.10 -1.73
N ALA A 93 -13.97 -21.20 -0.87
CA ALA A 93 -13.92 -19.77 -1.15
C ALA A 93 -13.01 -19.46 -2.36
N LEU A 94 -11.86 -20.12 -2.39
CA LEU A 94 -10.87 -20.01 -3.46
C LEU A 94 -11.34 -20.68 -4.75
N ALA A 95 -12.03 -21.81 -4.68
CA ALA A 95 -12.68 -22.43 -5.84
C ALA A 95 -13.74 -21.48 -6.45
N ILE A 96 -14.63 -20.92 -5.62
CA ILE A 96 -15.64 -19.93 -6.06
C ILE A 96 -14.98 -18.73 -6.75
N ARG A 97 -13.94 -18.16 -6.13
CA ARG A 97 -13.23 -16.99 -6.67
C ARG A 97 -12.63 -17.28 -8.03
N ARG A 98 -11.87 -18.36 -8.16
CA ARG A 98 -11.20 -18.75 -9.41
C ARG A 98 -12.17 -19.00 -10.54
N THR A 99 -13.28 -19.67 -10.25
CA THR A 99 -14.31 -19.93 -11.24
C THR A 99 -14.89 -18.63 -11.79
N LEU A 100 -15.10 -17.63 -10.92
CA LEU A 100 -15.56 -16.30 -11.35
C LEU A 100 -14.46 -15.56 -12.12
N GLU A 101 -13.21 -15.58 -11.66
CA GLU A 101 -12.08 -14.92 -12.34
C GLU A 101 -11.81 -15.50 -13.73
N THR A 102 -11.83 -16.82 -13.85
CA THR A 102 -11.72 -17.53 -15.14
C THR A 102 -12.84 -17.15 -16.10
N ALA A 103 -14.01 -16.78 -15.57
CA ALA A 103 -15.13 -16.31 -16.37
C ALA A 103 -15.05 -14.81 -16.72
N GLY A 104 -13.91 -14.16 -16.46
CA GLY A 104 -13.69 -12.74 -16.78
C GLY A 104 -14.21 -11.79 -15.70
N ILE A 105 -14.27 -12.23 -14.43
CA ILE A 105 -14.51 -11.34 -13.30
C ILE A 105 -13.18 -10.88 -12.72
N MET A 106 -13.05 -9.60 -12.42
CA MET A 106 -12.00 -9.06 -11.58
C MET A 106 -12.60 -8.58 -10.27
N PHE A 107 -12.09 -9.10 -9.16
CA PHE A 107 -12.40 -8.57 -7.84
C PHE A 107 -11.57 -7.31 -7.60
N THR A 108 -12.23 -6.24 -7.18
CA THR A 108 -11.58 -4.97 -6.82
C THR A 108 -11.86 -4.66 -5.35
N GLU A 109 -11.10 -3.74 -4.75
CA GLU A 109 -11.33 -3.34 -3.35
C GLU A 109 -12.78 -2.84 -3.11
N THR A 110 -13.45 -2.28 -4.13
CA THR A 110 -14.78 -1.68 -4.00
C THR A 110 -15.91 -2.48 -4.61
N GLY A 111 -15.64 -3.61 -5.29
CA GLY A 111 -16.67 -4.38 -5.96
C GLY A 111 -16.13 -5.47 -6.88
N VAL A 112 -16.78 -5.64 -8.03
CA VAL A 112 -16.37 -6.57 -9.09
C VAL A 112 -16.55 -5.91 -10.44
N SER A 113 -15.62 -6.12 -11.36
CA SER A 113 -15.76 -5.79 -12.76
C SER A 113 -15.87 -7.07 -13.59
N HIS A 114 -16.62 -7.02 -14.69
CA HIS A 114 -16.73 -8.12 -15.64
C HIS A 114 -16.21 -7.64 -16.99
N GLY A 115 -15.24 -8.36 -17.55
CA GLY A 115 -14.56 -7.93 -18.76
C GLY A 115 -13.20 -8.56 -19.00
N ILE A 116 -12.55 -8.09 -20.07
CA ILE A 116 -11.14 -8.39 -20.33
C ILE A 116 -10.31 -7.27 -19.73
N HIS A 117 -9.33 -7.64 -18.92
CA HIS A 117 -8.50 -6.72 -18.17
C HIS A 117 -7.06 -6.77 -18.63
N TRP A 118 -6.45 -5.58 -18.74
CA TRP A 118 -5.04 -5.44 -19.05
C TRP A 118 -4.38 -4.47 -18.11
N THR A 119 -3.26 -4.92 -17.55
CA THR A 119 -2.46 -4.28 -16.52
C THR A 119 -1.15 -3.83 -17.15
N PHE A 120 -0.92 -2.52 -17.17
CA PHE A 120 0.33 -1.94 -17.65
C PHE A 120 1.25 -1.62 -16.47
N ILE A 121 2.50 -2.08 -16.53
CA ILE A 121 3.55 -1.80 -15.54
C ILE A 121 4.69 -1.04 -16.24
N THR A 122 5.07 0.11 -15.68
CA THR A 122 6.14 0.97 -16.19
C THR A 122 7.16 1.27 -15.09
N GLU A 123 8.35 1.76 -15.43
CA GLU A 123 9.34 2.20 -14.41
C GLU A 123 8.95 3.49 -13.70
N ARG A 124 8.08 4.28 -14.33
CA ARG A 124 7.81 5.68 -13.94
C ARG A 124 6.74 5.80 -12.84
N GLY A 125 6.53 4.74 -12.06
CA GLY A 125 5.79 4.79 -10.80
C GLY A 125 4.88 3.59 -10.57
N MET A 126 4.61 3.31 -9.29
CA MET A 126 3.78 2.22 -8.75
C MET A 126 2.31 2.20 -9.22
N SER A 127 1.93 2.95 -10.26
CA SER A 127 0.56 2.94 -10.79
C SER A 127 0.42 1.97 -11.94
N THR A 128 -0.04 0.77 -11.61
CA THR A 128 -0.68 -0.12 -12.56
C THR A 128 -1.86 0.58 -13.25
N LEU A 129 -1.82 0.70 -14.58
CA LEU A 129 -3.00 1.12 -15.35
C LEU A 129 -3.78 -0.14 -15.71
N VAL A 130 -5.02 -0.23 -15.22
CA VAL A 130 -5.95 -1.29 -15.61
C VAL A 130 -6.94 -0.75 -16.64
N ILE A 131 -7.00 -1.40 -17.79
CA ILE A 131 -8.00 -1.16 -18.84
C ILE A 131 -9.00 -2.32 -18.79
N THR A 132 -10.29 -2.00 -18.88
CA THR A 132 -11.36 -2.99 -18.80
C THR A 132 -12.28 -2.85 -20.00
N PHE A 133 -12.46 -3.93 -20.74
CA PHE A 133 -13.42 -4.03 -21.83
C PHE A 133 -14.65 -4.78 -21.39
N THR A 134 -15.84 -4.34 -21.80
CA THR A 134 -17.07 -5.08 -21.50
C THR A 134 -17.12 -6.39 -22.30
N PRO A 135 -17.81 -7.42 -21.80
CA PRO A 135 -17.89 -8.73 -22.47
C PRO A 135 -18.51 -8.67 -23.88
N GLU A 136 -19.36 -7.68 -24.14
CA GLU A 136 -20.05 -7.50 -25.43
C GLU A 136 -19.14 -6.85 -26.49
N ALA A 137 -17.96 -6.35 -26.11
CA ALA A 137 -17.06 -5.58 -26.96
C ALA A 137 -16.03 -6.46 -27.69
N THR A 138 -16.47 -7.48 -28.43
CA THR A 138 -15.57 -8.43 -29.10
C THR A 138 -14.62 -7.76 -30.11
N GLU A 139 -15.13 -6.94 -31.02
CA GLU A 139 -14.32 -6.25 -32.03
C GLU A 139 -13.34 -5.23 -31.41
N PRO A 140 -13.75 -4.33 -30.48
CA PRO A 140 -12.81 -3.44 -29.79
C PRO A 140 -11.72 -4.18 -29.00
N VAL A 141 -12.02 -5.33 -28.39
CA VAL A 141 -11.03 -6.15 -27.67
C VAL A 141 -10.02 -6.74 -28.65
N ILE A 142 -10.48 -7.33 -29.75
CA ILE A 142 -9.60 -7.94 -30.75
C ILE A 142 -8.70 -6.87 -31.39
N ASP A 143 -9.28 -5.73 -31.77
CA ASP A 143 -8.55 -4.58 -32.31
C ASP A 143 -7.52 -4.07 -31.30
N PHE A 144 -7.86 -3.94 -30.02
CA PHE A 144 -6.88 -3.58 -29.00
C PHE A 144 -5.77 -4.62 -28.86
N ALA A 145 -6.12 -5.91 -28.77
CA ALA A 145 -5.13 -6.96 -28.62
C ALA A 145 -4.18 -7.03 -29.82
N SER A 146 -4.66 -6.71 -31.02
CA SER A 146 -3.85 -6.62 -32.24
C SER A 146 -2.77 -5.54 -32.20
N ILE A 147 -2.92 -4.54 -31.31
CA ILE A 147 -1.89 -3.52 -31.10
C ILE A 147 -0.69 -4.10 -30.36
N PHE A 148 -0.93 -5.04 -29.45
CA PHE A 148 0.06 -5.55 -28.48
C PHE A 148 0.45 -7.01 -28.70
N GLY A 149 0.04 -7.63 -29.79
CA GLY A 149 0.38 -9.01 -30.07
C GLY A 149 -0.21 -9.52 -31.37
N THR A 150 -0.45 -10.83 -31.43
CA THR A 150 -0.92 -11.52 -32.63
C THR A 150 -2.36 -12.00 -32.47
N VAL A 151 -3.16 -11.78 -33.51
CA VAL A 151 -4.55 -12.18 -33.57
C VAL A 151 -4.70 -13.21 -34.69
N ASP A 152 -4.96 -14.47 -34.32
CA ASP A 152 -5.28 -15.56 -35.23
C ASP A 152 -6.55 -16.27 -34.74
N LEU A 153 -7.70 -15.70 -35.10
CA LEU A 153 -8.98 -16.09 -34.50
C LEU A 153 -9.25 -17.60 -34.63
N PRO A 154 -9.67 -18.28 -33.54
CA PRO A 154 -10.16 -17.72 -32.28
C PRO A 154 -9.09 -17.44 -31.22
N LYS A 155 -7.80 -17.59 -31.54
CA LYS A 155 -6.66 -17.37 -30.66
C LYS A 155 -6.20 -15.91 -30.72
N VAL A 156 -5.99 -15.33 -29.54
CA VAL A 156 -5.39 -14.00 -29.39
C VAL A 156 -4.22 -14.16 -28.43
N SER A 157 -3.02 -13.79 -28.87
CA SER A 157 -1.81 -13.78 -28.04
C SER A 157 -1.35 -12.35 -27.85
N ILE A 158 -0.98 -11.99 -26.62
CA ILE A 158 -0.48 -10.67 -26.28
C ILE A 158 0.95 -10.82 -25.80
N ASP A 159 1.84 -10.00 -26.34
CA ASP A 159 3.22 -10.00 -25.90
C ASP A 159 3.31 -9.24 -24.57
N ALA A 160 3.74 -9.93 -23.51
CA ALA A 160 3.81 -9.34 -22.18
C ALA A 160 4.86 -8.21 -22.10
N ILE A 161 5.91 -8.27 -22.92
CA ILE A 161 6.96 -7.26 -23.00
C ILE A 161 6.68 -6.39 -24.21
N GLN A 162 6.53 -5.08 -23.98
CA GLN A 162 6.27 -4.10 -25.01
C GLN A 162 7.36 -3.04 -25.00
N CYS A 163 7.64 -2.46 -26.17
CA CYS A 163 8.62 -1.39 -26.32
C CYS A 163 7.95 -0.17 -26.95
N VAL A 164 8.18 1.01 -26.37
CA VAL A 164 7.63 2.25 -26.93
C VAL A 164 8.32 2.57 -28.25
N THR A 165 7.53 2.59 -29.32
CA THR A 165 7.96 3.01 -30.66
C THR A 165 7.00 4.05 -31.24
N SER A 166 7.42 4.77 -32.27
CA SER A 166 6.53 5.67 -33.02
C SER A 166 5.33 4.93 -33.62
N GLU A 167 5.53 3.70 -34.11
CA GLU A 167 4.48 2.84 -34.64
C GLU A 167 3.45 2.48 -33.56
N LEU A 168 3.91 2.02 -32.39
CA LEU A 168 3.03 1.68 -31.27
C LEU A 168 2.21 2.90 -30.82
N ARG A 169 2.84 4.07 -30.71
CA ARG A 169 2.14 5.32 -30.36
C ARG A 169 1.07 5.67 -31.38
N SER A 170 1.34 5.49 -32.68
CA SER A 170 0.37 5.71 -33.75
C SER A 170 -0.81 4.76 -33.61
N LYS A 171 -0.56 3.44 -33.52
CA LYS A 171 -1.60 2.42 -33.38
C LYS A 171 -2.51 2.67 -32.17
N VAL A 172 -1.93 3.01 -31.02
CA VAL A 172 -2.71 3.35 -29.82
C VAL A 172 -3.48 4.66 -30.01
N SER A 173 -2.91 5.66 -30.65
CA SER A 173 -3.60 6.92 -30.92
C SER A 173 -4.81 6.72 -31.84
N ASP A 174 -4.65 5.97 -32.93
CA ASP A 174 -5.72 5.63 -33.87
C ASP A 174 -6.84 4.84 -33.16
N TYR A 175 -6.47 3.91 -32.28
CA TYR A 175 -7.45 3.17 -31.47
C TYR A 175 -8.20 4.08 -30.49
N VAL A 176 -7.49 4.97 -29.80
CA VAL A 176 -8.08 5.92 -28.84
C VAL A 176 -8.99 6.92 -29.55
N GLU A 177 -8.71 7.32 -30.78
CA GLU A 177 -9.60 8.16 -31.57
C GLU A 177 -10.91 7.44 -31.92
N ARG A 178 -10.83 6.16 -32.28
CA ARG A 178 -12.00 5.32 -32.61
C ARG A 178 -12.85 4.95 -31.37
N HIS A 179 -12.21 4.67 -30.23
CA HIS A 179 -12.88 4.07 -29.06
C HIS A 179 -12.89 4.94 -27.80
N GLY A 180 -12.05 5.98 -27.70
CA GLY A 180 -11.82 6.77 -26.49
C GLY A 180 -13.04 7.54 -25.99
N GLY A 181 -13.93 7.99 -26.89
CA GLY A 181 -15.16 8.70 -26.51
C GLY A 181 -16.11 7.87 -25.63
N LYS A 182 -16.09 6.54 -25.78
CA LYS A 182 -16.89 5.60 -24.97
C LYS A 182 -16.11 5.03 -23.77
N SER A 183 -14.79 5.16 -23.79
CA SER A 183 -13.89 4.57 -22.79
C SER A 183 -12.81 5.58 -22.36
N PRO A 184 -13.13 6.51 -21.44
CA PRO A 184 -12.22 7.60 -21.06
C PRO A 184 -10.87 7.15 -20.49
N HIS A 185 -10.80 5.91 -19.98
CA HIS A 185 -9.57 5.33 -19.48
C HIS A 185 -8.53 5.06 -20.59
N LEU A 186 -8.93 4.95 -21.86
CA LEU A 186 -8.02 4.83 -23.00
C LEU A 186 -7.18 6.09 -23.22
N PHE A 187 -7.69 7.27 -22.87
CA PHE A 187 -6.90 8.50 -22.92
C PHE A 187 -5.72 8.48 -21.93
N ARG A 188 -5.85 7.75 -20.81
CA ARG A 188 -4.75 7.54 -19.87
C ARG A 188 -3.66 6.67 -20.46
N LEU A 189 -4.01 5.62 -21.22
CA LEU A 189 -3.05 4.79 -21.95
C LEU A 189 -2.27 5.63 -22.97
N ARG A 190 -2.97 6.41 -23.79
CA ARG A 190 -2.32 7.29 -24.78
C ARG A 190 -1.34 8.25 -24.10
N LYS A 191 -1.76 8.90 -23.02
CA LYS A 191 -0.90 9.79 -22.24
C LYS A 191 0.32 9.07 -21.68
N MET A 192 0.13 7.90 -21.06
CA MET A 192 1.21 7.08 -20.52
C MET A 192 2.30 6.81 -21.57
N LEU A 193 1.93 6.32 -22.75
CA LEU A 193 2.89 6.04 -23.83
C LEU A 193 3.52 7.30 -24.43
N THR A 194 2.79 8.43 -24.40
CA THR A 194 3.32 9.72 -24.88
C THR A 194 4.39 10.27 -23.95
N ASP A 195 4.18 10.13 -22.63
CA ASP A 195 5.09 10.62 -21.57
C ASP A 195 6.34 9.72 -21.40
N MET A 196 6.33 8.52 -21.99
CA MET A 196 7.49 7.64 -22.04
C MET A 196 8.46 8.05 -23.16
N PRO A 197 9.79 7.84 -23.03
CA PRO A 197 10.76 7.99 -24.10
C PRO A 197 10.60 6.93 -25.18
N ASP A 198 11.18 7.20 -26.34
CA ASP A 198 11.33 6.18 -27.36
C ASP A 198 12.26 5.06 -26.88
N LYS A 199 11.93 3.81 -27.22
CA LYS A 199 12.62 2.58 -26.83
C LYS A 199 12.54 2.18 -25.34
N GLU A 200 11.77 2.88 -24.52
CA GLU A 200 11.48 2.44 -23.15
C GLU A 200 10.52 1.24 -23.18
N PHE A 201 10.89 0.16 -22.51
CA PHE A 201 10.06 -1.02 -22.32
C PHE A 201 9.00 -0.80 -21.24
N PHE A 202 7.90 -1.54 -21.33
CA PHE A 202 6.86 -1.70 -20.31
C PHE A 202 6.28 -3.12 -20.36
N LEU A 203 5.59 -3.53 -19.30
CA LEU A 203 4.90 -4.83 -19.25
C LEU A 203 3.40 -4.67 -19.42
N LEU A 204 2.79 -5.65 -20.08
CA LEU A 204 1.36 -5.80 -20.29
C LEU A 204 0.90 -7.17 -19.77
N LEU A 205 0.15 -7.18 -18.68
CA LEU A 205 -0.33 -8.39 -18.01
C LEU A 205 -1.85 -8.53 -18.12
N SER A 206 -2.37 -9.75 -18.16
CA SER A 206 -3.82 -10.02 -18.12
C SER A 206 -4.45 -9.80 -16.75
N THR A 207 -3.64 -9.77 -15.70
CA THR A 207 -4.07 -9.54 -14.32
C THR A 207 -3.05 -8.66 -13.59
N PRO A 208 -3.49 -7.86 -12.61
CA PRO A 208 -2.56 -7.14 -11.76
C PRO A 208 -1.76 -8.13 -10.91
N PRO A 209 -0.54 -7.74 -10.49
CA PRO A 209 0.23 -8.55 -9.54
C PRO A 209 -0.56 -8.79 -8.26
N THR A 210 -0.49 -10.01 -7.78
CA THR A 210 -1.29 -10.53 -6.66
C THR A 210 -0.55 -10.45 -5.32
N SER A 211 0.76 -10.19 -5.35
CA SER A 211 1.59 -10.01 -4.16
C SER A 211 2.71 -8.99 -4.40
N SER A 212 3.30 -8.47 -3.32
CA SER A 212 4.44 -7.57 -3.44
C SER A 212 5.69 -8.26 -3.99
N ALA A 213 5.82 -9.57 -3.78
CA ALA A 213 6.90 -10.37 -4.37
C ALA A 213 6.78 -10.43 -5.89
N GLU A 214 5.57 -10.67 -6.40
CA GLU A 214 5.28 -10.70 -7.83
C GLU A 214 5.44 -9.32 -8.47
N GLN A 215 4.91 -8.27 -7.82
CA GLN A 215 5.12 -6.88 -8.24
C GLN A 215 6.61 -6.55 -8.34
N TYR A 216 7.40 -6.87 -7.31
CA TYR A 216 8.84 -6.65 -7.30
C TYR A 216 9.55 -7.41 -8.42
N HIS A 217 9.16 -8.65 -8.68
CA HIS A 217 9.70 -9.44 -9.78
C HIS A 217 9.48 -8.75 -11.13
N PHE A 218 8.26 -8.32 -11.42
CA PHE A 218 7.96 -7.57 -12.65
C PHE A 218 8.75 -6.27 -12.76
N GLU A 219 8.92 -5.54 -11.66
CA GLU A 219 9.76 -4.34 -11.63
C GLU A 219 11.24 -4.66 -11.92
N GLN A 220 11.78 -5.79 -11.43
CA GLN A 220 13.14 -6.21 -11.75
C GLN A 220 13.29 -6.62 -13.22
N VAL A 221 12.34 -7.37 -13.78
CA VAL A 221 12.33 -7.72 -15.21
C VAL A 221 12.34 -6.45 -16.04
N LEU A 222 11.45 -5.50 -15.73
CA LEU A 222 11.35 -4.25 -16.45
C LEU A 222 12.63 -3.41 -16.36
N ARG A 223 13.25 -3.36 -15.17
CA ARG A 223 14.52 -2.67 -14.96
C ARG A 223 15.65 -3.23 -15.79
N ARG A 224 15.77 -4.56 -15.87
CA ARG A 224 16.78 -5.22 -16.71
C ARG A 224 16.58 -4.91 -18.20
N LEU A 225 15.34 -4.80 -18.66
CA LEU A 225 15.03 -4.46 -20.05
C LEU A 225 15.42 -3.03 -20.42
N ASN A 226 15.15 -2.07 -19.53
CA ASN A 226 15.45 -0.65 -19.78
C ASN A 226 16.90 -0.27 -19.45
N HIS A 227 17.55 -0.99 -18.54
CA HIS A 227 18.90 -0.71 -18.07
C HIS A 227 19.79 -1.97 -18.17
N PRO A 228 20.00 -2.55 -19.38
CA PRO A 228 20.71 -3.82 -19.55
C PRO A 228 22.21 -3.77 -19.18
N GLN A 229 22.75 -2.57 -19.00
CA GLN A 229 24.14 -2.35 -18.59
C GLN A 229 24.29 -2.36 -17.05
N GLU A 230 23.18 -2.26 -16.30
CA GLU A 230 23.23 -2.39 -14.84
C GLU A 230 23.41 -3.86 -14.45
N GLN A 231 24.36 -4.14 -13.56
CA GLN A 231 24.51 -5.48 -13.01
C GLN A 231 23.23 -5.89 -12.26
N PRO A 232 22.84 -7.19 -12.30
CA PRO A 232 21.75 -7.68 -11.48
C PRO A 232 21.97 -7.31 -10.02
N LEU A 233 20.98 -6.66 -9.40
CA LEU A 233 21.00 -6.35 -7.97
C LEU A 233 20.70 -7.62 -7.15
N ASP A 234 21.53 -8.65 -7.26
CA ASP A 234 21.40 -9.89 -6.47
C ASP A 234 21.41 -9.60 -4.97
N ASP A 235 22.13 -8.56 -4.55
CA ASP A 235 22.18 -8.08 -3.16
C ASP A 235 20.80 -7.66 -2.62
N ARG A 236 19.89 -7.14 -3.47
CA ARG A 236 18.54 -6.75 -3.01
C ARG A 236 17.65 -7.96 -2.74
N MET A 237 17.75 -9.03 -3.54
CA MET A 237 17.06 -10.28 -3.25
C MET A 237 17.61 -10.94 -1.97
N GLN A 238 18.92 -10.82 -1.70
CA GLN A 238 19.49 -11.31 -0.44
C GLN A 238 18.96 -10.56 0.80
N VAL A 239 18.59 -9.28 0.63
CA VAL A 239 18.08 -8.42 1.72
C VAL A 239 16.56 -8.51 1.88
N PHE A 240 15.79 -8.54 0.79
CA PHE A 240 14.32 -8.47 0.81
C PHE A 240 13.63 -9.80 0.47
N GLY A 241 14.36 -10.83 0.04
CA GLY A 241 13.77 -12.10 -0.40
C GLY A 241 12.94 -12.78 0.67
N LEU A 242 13.47 -12.90 1.90
CA LEU A 242 12.72 -13.50 3.01
C LEU A 242 11.52 -12.63 3.44
N LEU A 243 11.68 -11.30 3.42
CA LEU A 243 10.59 -10.36 3.68
C LEU A 243 9.44 -10.56 2.70
N LEU A 244 9.72 -10.54 1.39
CA LEU A 244 8.72 -10.67 0.34
C LEU A 244 8.10 -12.07 0.30
N ALA A 245 8.81 -13.09 0.78
CA ALA A 245 8.25 -14.43 0.95
C ALA A 245 7.21 -14.48 2.08
N GLN A 246 7.42 -13.75 3.17
CA GLN A 246 6.58 -13.84 4.38
C GLN A 246 5.52 -12.73 4.50
N TYR A 247 5.73 -11.59 3.85
CA TYR A 247 4.91 -10.39 3.96
C TYR A 247 4.53 -9.81 2.60
N ASP A 248 3.32 -9.24 2.53
CA ASP A 248 2.96 -8.27 1.50
C ASP A 248 3.14 -6.85 2.03
N LEU A 249 3.62 -5.96 1.16
CA LEU A 249 3.88 -4.55 1.43
C LEU A 249 2.72 -3.72 0.89
N PHE A 250 2.18 -2.89 1.74
CA PHE A 250 1.17 -1.91 1.38
C PHE A 250 1.64 -0.50 1.76
N ALA A 251 1.92 0.31 0.74
CA ALA A 251 2.35 1.70 0.89
C ALA A 251 1.42 2.60 0.05
N PRO A 252 0.49 3.35 0.68
CA PRO A 252 -0.42 4.21 -0.05
C PRO A 252 0.31 5.41 -0.66
N ARG A 253 -0.13 5.85 -1.84
CA ARG A 253 0.45 6.99 -2.54
C ARG A 253 0.23 8.31 -1.80
N THR A 254 1.30 9.04 -1.56
CA THR A 254 1.28 10.35 -0.87
C THR A 254 1.54 11.52 -1.82
N ASP A 255 1.52 11.32 -3.12
CA ASP A 255 1.86 12.33 -4.14
C ASP A 255 0.65 12.87 -4.92
N LYS A 256 -0.48 12.17 -4.87
CA LYS A 256 -1.76 12.59 -5.45
C LYS A 256 -2.90 12.23 -4.53
N ARG A 257 -4.03 12.95 -4.62
CA ARG A 257 -5.21 12.66 -3.80
C ARG A 257 -5.64 11.20 -3.97
N VAL A 258 -5.77 10.49 -2.85
CA VAL A 258 -6.31 9.14 -2.76
C VAL A 258 -7.35 9.13 -1.64
N ASP A 259 -8.58 8.76 -2.00
CA ASP A 259 -9.65 8.53 -1.04
C ASP A 259 -9.68 7.03 -0.71
N ILE A 260 -9.46 6.67 0.55
CA ILE A 260 -9.46 5.30 1.04
C ILE A 260 -10.86 4.97 1.58
N GLY A 261 -11.35 3.77 1.26
CA GLY A 261 -12.65 3.26 1.69
C GLY A 261 -13.77 3.44 0.66
N ASN A 262 -14.99 3.06 1.03
CA ASN A 262 -16.11 3.02 0.11
C ASN A 262 -16.55 4.42 -0.37
N ALA A 263 -16.48 4.63 -1.69
CA ALA A 263 -16.91 5.86 -2.34
C ALA A 263 -18.40 6.18 -2.05
N ARG A 264 -19.25 5.14 -2.01
CA ARG A 264 -20.69 5.28 -1.77
C ARG A 264 -20.96 5.41 -0.27
N LYS A 265 -21.34 6.62 0.13
CA LYS A 265 -21.60 6.97 1.54
C LYS A 265 -22.57 6.04 2.26
N ALA A 266 -23.60 5.54 1.58
CA ALA A 266 -24.61 4.64 2.16
C ALA A 266 -24.04 3.27 2.59
N ASP A 267 -22.94 2.85 1.97
CA ASP A 267 -22.32 1.54 2.16
C ASP A 267 -21.08 1.62 3.07
N ARG A 268 -20.74 2.81 3.59
CA ARG A 268 -19.59 3.01 4.47
C ARG A 268 -19.82 2.39 5.84
N ILE A 269 -18.80 1.68 6.31
CA ILE A 269 -18.68 1.16 7.67
C ILE A 269 -17.49 1.86 8.29
N CYS A 270 -17.66 2.47 9.46
CA CYS A 270 -16.55 3.14 10.13
C CYS A 270 -15.51 2.10 10.58
N ARG A 271 -14.27 2.23 10.13
CA ARG A 271 -13.18 1.27 10.43
C ARG A 271 -12.84 1.17 11.92
N PHE A 272 -13.18 2.19 12.69
CA PHE A 272 -12.81 2.29 14.11
C PHE A 272 -13.91 1.86 15.08
N CYS A 273 -15.18 2.12 14.74
CA CYS A 273 -16.31 1.84 15.63
C CYS A 273 -17.35 0.88 15.05
N GLY A 274 -17.17 0.42 13.80
CA GLY A 274 -18.10 -0.47 13.10
C GLY A 274 -19.46 0.15 12.76
N ARG A 275 -19.74 1.40 13.15
CA ARG A 275 -21.03 2.05 12.89
C ARG A 275 -21.19 2.38 11.40
N THR A 276 -22.42 2.27 10.93
CA THR A 276 -22.85 2.56 9.55
C THR A 276 -23.85 3.72 9.54
N VAL A 277 -24.22 4.21 8.36
CA VAL A 277 -25.31 5.18 8.22
C VAL A 277 -26.62 4.64 8.83
N LYS A 278 -26.88 3.33 8.69
CA LYS A 278 -28.06 2.66 9.26
C LYS A 278 -28.06 2.68 10.79
N THR A 279 -26.89 2.66 11.42
CA THR A 279 -26.74 2.75 12.89
C THR A 279 -26.47 4.19 13.35
N GLY A 280 -26.79 5.20 12.53
CA GLY A 280 -26.70 6.62 12.90
C GLY A 280 -25.34 7.28 12.72
N ALA A 281 -24.36 6.63 12.08
CA ALA A 281 -23.08 7.28 11.79
C ALA A 281 -23.20 8.30 10.65
N ARG A 282 -22.50 9.42 10.80
CA ARG A 282 -22.32 10.43 9.75
C ARG A 282 -20.89 10.37 9.21
N PHE A 283 -20.75 10.69 7.93
CA PHE A 283 -19.48 10.71 7.20
C PHE A 283 -19.45 11.99 6.34
N ASP A 284 -19.72 13.12 6.99
CA ASP A 284 -19.83 14.44 6.34
C ASP A 284 -18.53 15.23 6.46
N LYS A 285 -17.74 14.98 7.51
CA LYS A 285 -16.45 15.63 7.70
C LYS A 285 -15.38 14.95 6.86
N GLU A 286 -14.47 15.75 6.32
CA GLU A 286 -13.26 15.22 5.69
C GLU A 286 -12.33 14.68 6.79
N ALA A 287 -12.13 13.37 6.81
CA ALA A 287 -11.21 12.72 7.71
C ALA A 287 -9.87 12.43 7.01
N HIS A 288 -8.79 12.52 7.76
CA HIS A 288 -7.44 12.32 7.24
C HIS A 288 -6.87 10.99 7.73
N ALA A 289 -6.33 10.18 6.82
CA ALA A 289 -5.64 8.95 7.22
C ALA A 289 -4.37 9.26 8.03
N MET A 290 -3.66 10.32 7.66
CA MET A 290 -2.56 10.91 8.43
C MET A 290 -2.86 12.38 8.74
N PRO A 291 -2.56 12.87 9.96
CA PRO A 291 -2.83 14.26 10.33
C PRO A 291 -2.22 15.26 9.34
N ALA A 292 -2.99 16.27 8.94
CA ALA A 292 -2.51 17.33 8.03
C ALA A 292 -1.31 18.11 8.61
N ALA A 293 -1.16 18.12 9.93
CA ALA A 293 -0.02 18.73 10.62
C ALA A 293 1.32 18.07 10.28
N LEU A 294 1.32 16.83 9.78
CA LEU A 294 2.49 16.07 9.36
C LEU A 294 2.71 16.14 7.83
N GLY A 295 2.12 17.14 7.16
CA GLY A 295 2.36 17.41 5.74
C GLY A 295 1.54 16.53 4.78
N ASN A 296 0.68 15.64 5.28
CA ASN A 296 -0.20 14.86 4.42
C ASN A 296 -1.34 15.74 3.86
N LYS A 297 -1.34 15.92 2.54
CA LYS A 297 -2.39 16.65 1.81
C LYS A 297 -3.32 15.70 1.03
N TYR A 298 -2.91 14.45 0.84
CA TYR A 298 -3.40 13.62 -0.25
C TYR A 298 -4.20 12.40 0.20
N LEU A 299 -3.84 11.79 1.33
CA LEU A 299 -4.54 10.60 1.84
C LEU A 299 -5.77 11.01 2.67
N LYS A 300 -6.95 10.75 2.12
CA LYS A 300 -8.25 11.00 2.77
C LYS A 300 -8.89 9.67 3.13
N LEU A 301 -9.57 9.62 4.27
CA LEU A 301 -10.30 8.44 4.71
C LEU A 301 -11.80 8.69 4.66
N THR A 302 -12.51 7.93 3.84
CA THR A 302 -13.97 8.07 3.69
C THR A 302 -14.73 7.23 4.72
N GLU A 303 -14.10 6.20 5.27
CA GLU A 303 -14.66 5.25 6.24
C GLU A 303 -14.29 5.58 7.69
N GLU A 304 -14.17 6.85 8.00
CA GLU A 304 -14.03 7.37 9.36
C GLU A 304 -15.23 8.26 9.66
N CYS A 305 -16.07 7.85 10.61
CA CYS A 305 -17.28 8.60 10.92
C CYS A 305 -16.95 9.89 11.68
N ASP A 306 -17.82 10.89 11.57
CA ASP A 306 -17.63 12.22 12.15
C ASP A 306 -17.31 12.19 13.66
N VAL A 307 -17.89 11.23 14.38
CA VAL A 307 -17.68 11.04 15.83
C VAL A 307 -16.28 10.48 16.13
N CYS A 308 -15.76 9.58 15.29
CA CYS A 308 -14.40 9.08 15.45
C CYS A 308 -13.39 10.13 14.99
N ASN A 309 -13.63 10.79 13.86
CA ASN A 309 -12.79 11.88 13.37
C ASN A 309 -12.63 13.00 14.40
N GLN A 310 -13.73 13.41 15.04
CA GLN A 310 -13.67 14.40 16.12
C GLN A 310 -12.85 13.88 17.32
N TYR A 311 -13.12 12.67 17.78
CA TYR A 311 -12.40 12.06 18.91
C TYR A 311 -10.89 11.96 18.64
N PHE A 312 -10.48 11.51 17.46
CA PHE A 312 -9.06 11.39 17.14
C PHE A 312 -8.38 12.76 17.07
N GLY A 313 -9.03 13.75 16.47
CA GLY A 313 -8.50 15.12 16.40
C GLY A 313 -8.38 15.80 17.76
N ASP A 314 -9.27 15.49 18.71
CA ASP A 314 -9.30 16.12 20.03
C ASP A 314 -8.40 15.40 21.06
N GLU A 315 -8.39 14.05 21.05
CA GLU A 315 -7.84 13.26 22.16
C GLU A 315 -6.53 12.51 21.81
N ILE A 316 -6.36 12.10 20.55
CA ILE A 316 -5.29 11.16 20.16
C ILE A 316 -4.18 11.83 19.35
N GLU A 317 -4.54 12.43 18.21
CA GLU A 317 -3.60 13.07 17.28
C GLU A 317 -2.80 14.24 17.90
N PRO A 318 -3.32 15.02 18.88
CA PRO A 318 -2.52 16.07 19.52
C PRO A 318 -1.22 15.59 20.17
N THR A 319 -1.22 14.39 20.77
CA THR A 319 0.02 13.81 21.36
C THR A 319 1.05 13.51 20.27
N LEU A 320 0.62 12.96 19.14
CA LEU A 320 1.50 12.68 18.00
C LEU A 320 2.13 13.96 17.45
N VAL A 321 1.33 15.01 17.30
CA VAL A 321 1.82 16.31 16.85
C VAL A 321 2.80 16.91 17.86
N GLU A 322 2.48 16.86 19.16
CA GLU A 322 3.33 17.41 20.21
C GLU A 322 4.69 16.71 20.29
N LEU A 323 4.73 15.38 20.20
CA LEU A 323 5.98 14.61 20.22
C LEU A 323 6.83 14.79 18.96
N LEU A 324 6.21 15.11 17.82
CA LEU A 324 6.90 15.35 16.55
C LEU A 324 7.14 16.83 16.25
N ASN A 325 6.81 17.75 17.17
CA ASN A 325 6.84 19.19 16.91
C ASN A 325 8.22 19.71 16.50
N ILE A 326 9.28 19.25 17.17
CA ILE A 326 10.66 19.63 16.83
C ILE A 326 11.02 19.14 15.42
N GLN A 327 10.70 17.88 15.12
CA GLN A 327 10.95 17.26 13.82
C GLN A 327 10.20 18.00 12.70
N ARG A 328 8.94 18.39 12.96
CA ARG A 328 8.13 19.16 12.00
C ARG A 328 8.74 20.51 11.66
N VAL A 329 9.27 21.24 12.65
CA VAL A 329 9.97 22.51 12.42
C VAL A 329 11.30 22.27 11.71
N PHE A 330 12.07 21.28 12.16
CA PHE A 330 13.35 20.90 11.55
C PHE A 330 13.20 20.51 10.09
N LEU A 331 12.13 19.80 9.71
CA LEU A 331 11.87 19.41 8.33
C LEU A 331 11.13 20.51 7.54
N GLY A 332 10.59 21.53 8.20
CA GLY A 332 9.85 22.63 7.57
C GLY A 332 8.52 22.17 6.99
N ILE A 333 7.84 21.29 7.71
CA ILE A 333 6.58 20.69 7.28
C ILE A 333 5.48 21.73 7.36
N GLU A 334 5.04 22.22 6.21
CA GLU A 334 3.95 23.18 6.15
C GLU A 334 2.61 22.53 6.51
N ALA A 335 1.96 23.11 7.51
CA ALA A 335 0.59 22.78 7.85
C ALA A 335 -0.32 23.88 7.28
N ARG A 336 -1.19 23.54 6.33
CA ARG A 336 -2.13 24.49 5.70
C ARG A 336 -1.47 25.74 5.08
N GLY A 337 -0.25 25.58 4.57
CA GLY A 337 0.47 26.63 3.83
C GLY A 337 1.32 27.57 4.68
N SER A 338 1.51 27.29 5.97
CA SER A 338 2.45 28.03 6.82
C SER A 338 3.47 27.12 7.50
N LEU A 339 4.68 27.65 7.69
CA LEU A 339 5.73 26.98 8.45
C LEU A 339 5.38 26.95 9.95
N PRO A 340 5.65 25.85 10.65
CA PRO A 340 5.35 25.74 12.06
C PRO A 340 6.27 26.61 12.91
N VAL A 341 5.69 27.26 13.91
CA VAL A 341 6.39 27.92 15.02
C VAL A 341 5.96 27.21 16.30
N ILE A 342 6.92 26.72 17.06
CA ILE A 342 6.65 26.02 18.33
C ILE A 342 7.19 26.84 19.50
N ASN A 343 6.40 26.92 20.56
CA ASN A 343 6.72 27.65 21.78
C ASN A 343 6.68 26.70 22.98
N PHE A 344 7.69 26.80 23.82
CA PHE A 344 7.87 26.07 25.06
C PHE A 344 8.03 27.07 26.21
N SER A 345 7.96 26.59 27.46
CA SER A 345 8.05 27.48 28.63
C SER A 345 9.34 28.30 28.72
N GLY A 346 10.45 27.78 28.17
CA GLY A 346 11.78 28.38 28.21
C GLY A 346 12.35 28.79 26.84
N GLY A 347 11.58 28.71 25.75
CA GLY A 347 12.10 28.99 24.42
C GLY A 347 11.12 28.76 23.28
N SER A 348 11.58 28.99 22.05
CA SER A 348 10.82 28.75 20.82
C SER A 348 11.72 28.24 19.70
N MET A 349 11.10 27.62 18.70
CA MET A 349 11.81 27.11 17.52
C MET A 349 10.97 27.35 16.27
N PHE A 350 11.62 27.81 15.20
CA PHE A 350 10.98 28.10 13.91
C PHE A 350 12.02 28.11 12.78
N ARG A 351 11.53 28.20 11.53
CA ARG A 351 12.38 28.49 10.37
C ARG A 351 12.19 29.93 9.93
N ASP A 352 13.29 30.64 9.72
CA ASP A 352 13.28 32.03 9.27
C ASP A 352 12.75 32.11 7.83
N SER A 353 11.53 32.61 7.66
CA SER A 353 10.91 32.77 6.35
C SER A 353 11.41 33.98 5.56
N SER A 354 12.29 34.82 6.16
CA SER A 354 12.80 36.04 5.53
C SER A 354 14.08 35.84 4.71
N LYS A 355 14.67 34.63 4.74
CA LYS A 355 15.92 34.29 4.03
C LYS A 355 15.71 33.16 3.04
N ASP A 356 16.46 33.21 1.93
CA ASP A 356 16.42 32.18 0.88
C ASP A 356 16.75 30.77 1.41
N ASP A 357 17.64 30.66 2.40
CA ASP A 357 18.08 29.38 3.00
C ASP A 357 17.21 28.86 4.17
N LYS A 358 16.10 29.52 4.51
CA LYS A 358 15.15 29.13 5.58
C LYS A 358 15.82 28.52 6.84
N LEU A 359 16.80 29.24 7.39
CA LEU A 359 17.61 28.79 8.52
C LEU A 359 16.73 28.40 9.73
N MET A 360 17.14 27.34 10.41
CA MET A 360 16.53 26.94 11.68
C MET A 360 16.94 27.91 12.79
N VAL A 361 15.96 28.47 13.49
CA VAL A 361 16.15 29.39 14.61
C VAL A 361 15.69 28.69 15.89
N VAL A 362 16.57 28.65 16.89
CA VAL A 362 16.29 28.15 18.23
C VAL A 362 16.51 29.30 19.19
N VAL A 363 15.45 29.71 19.89
CA VAL A 363 15.49 30.73 20.95
C VAL A 363 15.32 30.03 22.27
N SER A 364 16.24 30.23 23.20
CA SER A 364 16.16 29.65 24.54
C SER A 364 16.66 30.65 25.58
N GLN A 365 16.00 30.65 26.74
CA GLN A 365 16.44 31.39 27.92
C GLN A 365 17.71 30.78 28.56
N LYS A 366 18.05 29.53 28.22
CA LYS A 366 19.17 28.77 28.79
C LYS A 366 19.94 28.02 27.70
N ILE A 367 21.00 28.66 27.22
CA ILE A 367 21.95 28.06 26.27
C ILE A 367 23.28 27.85 26.99
N SER A 368 23.85 26.66 26.85
CA SER A 368 25.16 26.31 27.37
C SER A 368 26.03 25.74 26.27
N LYS A 369 27.35 25.91 26.40
CA LYS A 369 28.37 25.33 25.52
C LYS A 369 29.38 24.58 26.38
N ASP A 370 29.63 23.32 26.08
CA ASP A 370 30.67 22.57 26.78
C ASP A 370 32.06 22.79 26.17
N ALA A 371 33.10 22.23 26.80
CA ALA A 371 34.49 22.37 26.35
C ALA A 371 34.77 21.72 24.99
N SER A 372 33.98 20.73 24.57
CA SER A 372 34.05 20.11 23.24
C SER A 372 33.35 20.94 22.16
N GLY A 373 32.64 21.98 22.57
CA GLY A 373 31.93 22.90 21.71
C GLY A 373 30.49 22.52 21.43
N VAL A 374 29.98 21.47 22.07
CA VAL A 374 28.57 21.07 21.98
C VAL A 374 27.70 22.13 22.62
N LEU A 375 26.69 22.58 21.88
CA LEU A 375 25.71 23.56 22.33
C LEU A 375 24.44 22.84 22.79
N THR A 376 23.96 23.17 23.98
CA THR A 376 22.68 22.68 24.50
C THR A 376 21.75 23.85 24.80
N ALA A 377 20.59 23.86 24.16
CA ALA A 377 19.51 24.81 24.39
C ALA A 377 18.36 24.12 25.12
N GLN A 378 18.00 24.59 26.31
CA GLN A 378 16.86 24.07 27.06
C GLN A 378 15.61 24.85 26.69
N LEU A 379 14.63 24.20 26.10
CA LEU A 379 13.38 24.84 25.68
C LEU A 379 12.31 24.78 26.77
N GLY A 380 12.45 23.90 27.75
CA GLY A 380 11.48 23.73 28.83
C GLY A 380 10.33 22.80 28.44
N SER A 381 9.19 22.92 29.12
CA SER A 381 8.06 22.02 28.93
C SER A 381 7.16 22.46 27.78
N GLY A 382 6.70 21.48 27.01
CA GLY A 382 5.64 21.64 26.00
C GLY A 382 4.25 21.47 26.58
N LYS A 383 3.29 21.11 25.72
CA LYS A 383 1.98 20.67 26.20
C LYS A 383 2.11 19.30 26.87
N PRO A 384 1.28 19.01 27.88
CA PRO A 384 1.22 17.67 28.43
C PRO A 384 0.79 16.67 27.35
N ILE A 385 1.25 15.43 27.49
CA ILE A 385 0.88 14.33 26.60
C ILE A 385 0.52 13.08 27.40
N VAL A 386 -0.24 12.18 26.78
CA VAL A 386 -0.42 10.80 27.26
C VAL A 386 0.41 9.88 26.36
N PRO A 387 1.52 9.27 26.82
CA PRO A 387 2.42 8.49 25.97
C PRO A 387 1.69 7.43 25.11
N GLN A 388 0.72 6.73 25.69
CA GLN A 388 -0.08 5.73 24.97
C GLN A 388 -0.86 6.30 23.78
N ASN A 389 -1.24 7.58 23.81
CA ASN A 389 -1.89 8.22 22.67
C ASN A 389 -0.94 8.39 21.47
N PHE A 390 0.39 8.39 21.67
CA PHE A 390 1.35 8.31 20.56
C PHE A 390 1.21 6.99 19.81
N TYR A 391 1.22 5.87 20.53
CA TYR A 391 1.04 4.54 19.95
C TYR A 391 -0.34 4.41 19.28
N ARG A 392 -1.40 4.89 19.95
CA ARG A 392 -2.77 4.88 19.39
C ARG A 392 -2.87 5.73 18.13
N ALA A 393 -2.20 6.88 18.06
CA ALA A 393 -2.19 7.73 16.88
C ALA A 393 -1.48 7.07 15.69
N LEU A 394 -0.32 6.45 15.93
CA LEU A 394 0.38 5.67 14.90
C LEU A 394 -0.48 4.48 14.43
N SER A 395 -1.06 3.73 15.37
CA SER A 395 -1.98 2.62 15.05
C SER A 395 -3.22 3.09 14.29
N LYS A 396 -3.75 4.29 14.59
CA LYS A 396 -4.84 4.91 13.84
C LYS A 396 -4.43 5.13 12.38
N ILE A 397 -3.24 5.67 12.13
CA ILE A 397 -2.72 5.88 10.77
C ILE A 397 -2.63 4.54 10.02
N ALA A 398 -2.10 3.50 10.66
CA ALA A 398 -2.01 2.17 10.07
C ALA A 398 -3.41 1.59 9.76
N LEU A 399 -4.34 1.61 10.71
CA LEU A 399 -5.73 1.16 10.50
C LEU A 399 -6.49 1.98 9.45
N SER A 400 -6.14 3.26 9.28
CA SER A 400 -6.72 4.10 8.26
C SER A 400 -6.39 3.64 6.84
N VAL A 401 -5.21 3.04 6.63
CA VAL A 401 -4.73 2.66 5.29
C VAL A 401 -4.73 1.15 5.05
N ILE A 402 -4.85 0.33 6.10
CA ILE A 402 -4.81 -1.12 5.97
C ILE A 402 -5.93 -1.66 5.05
N PRO A 403 -5.69 -2.71 4.24
CA PRO A 403 -6.74 -3.34 3.45
C PRO A 403 -7.93 -3.79 4.31
N GLU A 404 -9.14 -3.62 3.80
CA GLU A 404 -10.40 -3.89 4.53
C GLU A 404 -10.48 -5.33 5.06
N LYS A 405 -9.91 -6.29 4.32
CA LYS A 405 -9.86 -7.71 4.68
C LYS A 405 -9.10 -8.01 5.98
N GLU A 406 -8.22 -7.11 6.42
CA GLU A 406 -7.44 -7.28 7.64
C GLU A 406 -8.16 -6.75 8.89
N LEU A 407 -9.15 -5.86 8.71
CA LEU A 407 -9.86 -5.21 9.81
C LEU A 407 -10.53 -6.20 10.79
N PRO A 408 -11.16 -7.31 10.35
CA PRO A 408 -11.74 -8.27 11.29
C PRO A 408 -10.72 -8.83 12.28
N ALA A 409 -9.50 -9.15 11.83
CA ALA A 409 -8.43 -9.66 12.69
C ALA A 409 -7.84 -8.59 13.63
N LEU A 410 -8.20 -7.31 13.44
CA LEU A 410 -7.70 -6.15 14.15
C LEU A 410 -8.80 -5.43 14.94
N GLU A 411 -9.96 -6.07 15.15
CA GLU A 411 -11.09 -5.46 15.88
C GLU A 411 -10.66 -4.99 17.28
N LYS A 412 -9.90 -5.82 18.01
CA LYS A 412 -9.38 -5.48 19.34
C LYS A 412 -8.43 -4.29 19.29
N THR A 413 -7.58 -4.22 18.27
CA THR A 413 -6.71 -3.06 17.99
C THR A 413 -7.54 -1.80 17.77
N ALA A 414 -8.55 -1.87 16.90
CA ALA A 414 -9.41 -0.74 16.57
C ALA A 414 -10.21 -0.24 17.79
N ARG A 415 -10.73 -1.16 18.61
CA ARG A 415 -11.42 -0.84 19.87
C ARG A 415 -10.49 -0.22 20.89
N TRP A 416 -9.26 -0.70 21.04
CA TRP A 416 -8.26 -0.06 21.90
C TRP A 416 -7.90 1.34 21.39
N VAL A 417 -7.64 1.50 20.08
CA VAL A 417 -7.37 2.80 19.46
C VAL A 417 -8.53 3.77 19.66
N ARG A 418 -9.79 3.33 19.55
CA ARG A 418 -10.97 4.21 19.66
C ARG A 418 -11.43 4.45 21.10
N TYR A 419 -11.41 3.45 21.96
CA TYR A 419 -12.07 3.47 23.26
C TYR A 419 -11.10 3.30 24.44
N GLY A 420 -9.83 2.98 24.20
CA GLY A 420 -8.87 2.67 25.25
C GLY A 420 -9.17 1.35 25.96
N GLU A 421 -9.95 0.47 25.34
CA GLU A 421 -10.30 -0.84 25.90
C GLU A 421 -9.04 -1.68 26.12
N SER A 422 -8.88 -2.21 27.33
CA SER A 422 -7.78 -3.11 27.66
C SER A 422 -7.95 -4.45 26.94
N ALA A 423 -6.90 -4.90 26.26
CA ALA A 423 -6.83 -6.22 25.68
C ALA A 423 -6.16 -7.25 26.62
N GLY A 424 -5.83 -6.86 27.86
CA GLY A 424 -5.16 -7.74 28.83
C GLY A 424 -3.74 -8.15 28.44
N LYS A 425 -3.14 -7.51 27.43
CA LYS A 425 -1.78 -7.75 26.94
C LYS A 425 -0.96 -6.45 27.01
N PRO A 426 0.35 -6.53 27.28
CA PRO A 426 1.23 -5.36 27.25
C PRO A 426 1.37 -4.81 25.82
N LEU A 427 1.80 -3.55 25.71
CA LEU A 427 2.10 -2.92 24.43
C LEU A 427 3.59 -3.10 24.10
N PRO A 428 3.93 -3.54 22.88
CA PRO A 428 5.32 -3.56 22.41
C PRO A 428 5.96 -2.18 22.42
N LYS A 429 7.30 -2.14 22.40
CA LYS A 429 8.03 -0.88 22.22
C LYS A 429 7.97 -0.45 20.75
N ILE A 430 8.19 0.84 20.52
CA ILE A 430 8.39 1.40 19.19
C ILE A 430 9.89 1.58 18.96
N ALA A 431 10.41 1.00 17.89
CA ALA A 431 11.78 1.22 17.45
C ALA A 431 11.84 2.50 16.61
N ALA A 432 12.84 3.35 16.85
CA ALA A 432 13.02 4.61 16.16
C ALA A 432 14.47 4.76 15.69
N ALA A 433 14.64 5.39 14.53
CA ALA A 433 15.94 5.68 13.95
C ALA A 433 15.90 6.97 13.11
N VAL A 434 17.08 7.53 12.85
CA VAL A 434 17.26 8.61 11.88
C VAL A 434 18.01 8.04 10.68
N VAL A 435 17.37 8.10 9.50
CA VAL A 435 17.92 7.59 8.24
C VAL A 435 18.19 8.76 7.31
N MET A 436 19.46 8.94 6.94
CA MET A 436 19.95 10.05 6.13
C MET A 436 19.68 9.83 4.63
N LEU A 437 18.40 9.71 4.26
CA LEU A 437 17.93 9.72 2.88
C LEU A 437 17.50 11.15 2.49
N PRO A 438 17.40 11.47 1.18
CA PRO A 438 16.85 12.75 0.73
C PRO A 438 15.52 13.03 1.44
N PRO A 439 15.36 14.20 2.09
CA PRO A 439 14.19 14.45 2.91
C PRO A 439 12.94 14.65 2.04
N ASP A 440 11.99 13.73 2.12
CA ASP A 440 10.58 14.04 1.82
C ASP A 440 9.92 14.54 3.11
N PRO A 441 9.54 15.82 3.20
CA PRO A 441 8.99 16.37 4.44
C PRO A 441 7.61 15.79 4.80
N SER A 442 6.92 15.12 3.88
CA SER A 442 5.59 14.55 4.16
C SER A 442 5.67 13.21 4.89
N ALA A 443 4.71 12.99 5.79
CA ALA A 443 4.53 11.70 6.44
C ALA A 443 4.23 10.58 5.43
N GLN A 444 4.85 9.43 5.63
CA GLN A 444 4.66 8.22 4.86
C GLN A 444 4.43 7.03 5.80
N ILE A 445 3.72 6.00 5.32
CA ILE A 445 3.58 4.73 6.03
C ILE A 445 3.71 3.57 5.06
N THR A 446 4.43 2.54 5.49
CA THR A 446 4.44 1.23 4.84
C THR A 446 3.94 0.20 5.84
N LEU A 447 2.98 -0.62 5.43
CA LEU A 447 2.49 -1.75 6.20
C LEU A 447 3.08 -3.03 5.61
N TYR A 448 3.63 -3.88 6.45
CA TYR A 448 4.01 -5.25 6.10
C TYR A 448 2.95 -6.16 6.72
N ILE A 449 2.16 -6.83 5.89
CA ILE A 449 1.06 -7.71 6.29
C ILE A 449 1.49 -9.16 6.08
N ARG A 450 1.52 -9.94 7.16
CA ARG A 450 2.01 -11.32 7.15
C ARG A 450 1.08 -12.21 6.34
N LYS A 451 1.63 -12.94 5.37
CA LYS A 451 0.87 -13.78 4.42
C LYS A 451 0.25 -15.00 5.07
N GLU A 452 1.04 -15.67 5.90
CA GLU A 452 0.68 -16.92 6.56
C GLU A 452 0.89 -16.84 8.07
N ALA A 453 0.32 -17.80 8.82
CA ALA A 453 0.59 -17.90 10.24
C ALA A 453 2.05 -18.33 10.45
N GLN A 454 2.81 -17.50 11.15
CA GLN A 454 4.16 -17.85 11.59
C GLN A 454 4.32 -17.48 13.06
N PRO A 455 4.83 -18.40 13.91
CA PRO A 455 5.14 -18.09 15.29
C PRO A 455 6.06 -16.87 15.37
N LYS A 456 5.87 -16.03 16.39
CA LYS A 456 6.71 -14.86 16.75
C LYS A 456 6.77 -13.69 15.76
N LEU A 457 6.50 -13.89 14.48
CA LEU A 457 6.42 -12.80 13.51
C LEU A 457 5.12 -12.02 13.67
N PRO A 458 5.11 -10.68 13.71
CA PRO A 458 3.88 -9.91 13.87
C PRO A 458 2.94 -10.02 12.66
N HIS A 459 1.62 -10.02 12.86
CA HIS A 459 0.63 -9.97 11.79
C HIS A 459 0.80 -8.72 10.93
N VAL A 460 0.95 -7.55 11.57
CA VAL A 460 1.18 -6.28 10.86
C VAL A 460 2.34 -5.54 11.50
N VAL A 461 3.40 -5.34 10.72
CA VAL A 461 4.51 -4.46 11.04
C VAL A 461 4.28 -3.14 10.29
N CYS A 462 4.53 -2.02 10.95
CA CYS A 462 4.30 -0.69 10.44
C CYS A 462 5.61 0.10 10.46
N GLU A 463 5.98 0.66 9.32
CA GLU A 463 7.06 1.62 9.21
C GLU A 463 6.47 2.99 8.89
N PHE A 464 6.47 3.88 9.87
CA PHE A 464 6.06 5.27 9.72
C PHE A 464 7.30 6.14 9.55
N ARG A 465 7.30 6.98 8.51
CA ARG A 465 8.37 7.95 8.26
C ARG A 465 7.85 9.37 8.28
N LEU A 466 8.67 10.25 8.83
CA LEU A 466 8.52 11.71 8.73
C LEU A 466 9.89 12.26 8.31
N GLY A 467 10.10 12.48 7.02
CA GLY A 467 11.43 12.81 6.50
C GLY A 467 12.47 11.74 6.86
N CYS A 468 13.53 12.15 7.53
CA CYS A 468 14.59 11.24 7.98
C CYS A 468 14.24 10.45 9.25
N TYR A 469 13.14 10.76 9.95
CA TYR A 469 12.75 10.05 11.16
C TYR A 469 11.93 8.82 10.80
N MET A 470 12.39 7.65 11.23
CA MET A 470 11.75 6.36 10.99
C MET A 470 11.27 5.78 12.32
N TYR A 471 10.06 5.25 12.32
CA TYR A 471 9.44 4.55 13.45
C TYR A 471 8.93 3.19 12.97
N VAL A 472 9.39 2.11 13.59
CA VAL A 472 8.94 0.74 13.35
C VAL A 472 8.20 0.24 14.57
N TYR A 473 6.96 -0.20 14.36
CA TYR A 473 6.07 -0.70 15.41
C TYR A 473 5.14 -1.78 14.85
N VAL A 474 4.39 -2.45 15.71
CA VAL A 474 3.42 -3.49 15.31
C VAL A 474 2.01 -3.06 15.69
N LEU A 475 0.99 -3.50 14.95
CA LEU A 475 -0.39 -3.33 15.41
C LEU A 475 -0.67 -4.34 16.53
N PRO A 476 -0.94 -3.89 17.78
CA PRO A 476 -1.09 -4.80 18.90
C PRO A 476 -2.46 -5.49 18.85
N PHE A 477 -2.57 -6.62 19.54
CA PHE A 477 -3.85 -7.30 19.82
C PHE A 477 -4.55 -7.90 18.58
N SER A 478 -3.81 -8.18 17.51
CA SER A 478 -4.42 -8.93 16.42
C SER A 478 -4.77 -10.34 16.85
N GLU A 479 -5.89 -10.86 16.34
CA GLU A 479 -6.29 -12.26 16.54
C GLU A 479 -5.38 -13.24 15.77
N ARG A 480 -4.56 -12.74 14.85
CA ARG A 480 -3.57 -13.54 14.12
C ARG A 480 -2.20 -13.58 14.79
N ASP A 481 -2.01 -12.85 15.89
CA ASP A 481 -0.74 -12.86 16.63
C ASP A 481 -0.72 -13.93 17.72
N GLU A 482 0.39 -14.66 17.79
CA GLU A 482 0.73 -15.52 18.92
C GLU A 482 1.52 -14.72 19.96
N GLY A 483 1.17 -14.84 21.24
CA GLY A 483 1.87 -14.12 22.32
C GLY A 483 1.52 -12.62 22.41
N ASP A 484 2.42 -11.84 22.98
CA ASP A 484 2.27 -10.40 23.25
C ASP A 484 3.19 -9.49 22.43
N LEU A 485 4.06 -10.07 21.58
CA LEU A 485 5.01 -9.38 20.70
C LEU A 485 6.00 -8.46 21.45
N ILE A 486 6.18 -8.64 22.76
CA ILE A 486 7.20 -7.90 23.50
C ILE A 486 8.58 -8.33 23.01
N GLY A 487 9.41 -7.36 22.64
CA GLY A 487 10.74 -7.61 22.11
C GLY A 487 10.77 -8.12 20.66
N PHE A 488 9.68 -7.96 19.89
CA PHE A 488 9.61 -8.43 18.50
C PHE A 488 10.78 -7.91 17.63
N PHE A 489 11.31 -6.73 17.93
CA PHE A 489 12.37 -6.09 17.15
C PHE A 489 13.75 -6.73 17.37
N GLU A 490 13.92 -7.42 18.51
CA GLU A 490 15.12 -8.18 18.86
C GLU A 490 15.02 -9.67 18.52
N GLU A 491 13.82 -10.19 18.25
CA GLU A 491 13.63 -11.59 17.85
C GLU A 491 14.42 -11.89 16.57
N GLU A 492 15.11 -13.03 16.56
CA GLU A 492 16.00 -13.43 15.48
C GLU A 492 15.25 -13.60 14.16
N ASP A 493 14.07 -14.25 14.20
CA ASP A 493 13.22 -14.43 13.02
C ASP A 493 12.84 -13.07 12.40
N PHE A 494 12.48 -12.09 13.24
CA PHE A 494 12.17 -10.74 12.77
C PHE A 494 13.40 -10.08 12.13
N ARG A 495 14.58 -10.17 12.75
CA ARG A 495 15.83 -9.58 12.21
C ARG A 495 16.26 -10.22 10.90
N GLN A 496 16.07 -11.53 10.76
CA GLN A 496 16.37 -12.26 9.53
C GLN A 496 15.39 -11.94 8.41
N THR A 497 14.12 -11.69 8.74
CA THR A 497 13.11 -11.28 7.75
C THR A 497 13.31 -9.82 7.34
N PHE A 498 13.53 -8.92 8.30
CA PHE A 498 13.71 -7.48 8.08
C PHE A 498 15.19 -7.07 8.03
N ARG A 499 16.03 -7.81 7.30
CA ARG A 499 17.50 -7.59 7.21
C ARG A 499 17.89 -6.17 6.85
N HIS A 500 17.07 -5.48 6.07
CA HIS A 500 17.35 -4.10 5.67
C HIS A 500 17.49 -3.15 6.86
N TYR A 501 16.86 -3.44 8.01
CA TYR A 501 17.03 -2.65 9.24
C TYR A 501 18.42 -2.79 9.86
N ALA A 502 19.19 -3.83 9.52
CA ALA A 502 20.59 -3.97 9.97
C ALA A 502 21.53 -2.93 9.34
N PHE A 503 21.16 -2.33 8.20
CA PHE A 503 21.93 -1.25 7.57
C PHE A 503 21.65 0.13 8.18
N VAL A 504 20.70 0.23 9.11
CA VAL A 504 20.40 1.46 9.83
C VAL A 504 21.31 1.52 11.06
N PRO A 505 22.15 2.57 11.21
CA PRO A 505 23.27 2.55 12.16
C PRO A 505 22.85 2.64 13.63
N SER A 506 21.72 3.29 13.92
CA SER A 506 21.33 3.63 15.30
C SER A 506 19.83 3.46 15.50
N TRP A 507 19.46 2.45 16.29
CA TRP A 507 18.09 2.21 16.74
C TRP A 507 17.95 2.55 18.22
N SER A 508 16.87 3.22 18.59
CA SER A 508 16.40 3.34 19.97
C SER A 508 15.01 2.73 20.09
N GLN A 509 14.70 2.14 21.26
CA GLN A 509 13.39 1.57 21.50
C GLN A 509 12.73 2.24 22.70
N HIS A 510 11.51 2.69 22.50
CA HIS A 510 10.78 3.51 23.46
C HIS A 510 9.48 2.82 23.86
N ASP A 511 9.23 2.79 25.16
CA ASP A 511 7.97 2.33 25.75
C ASP A 511 6.99 3.49 25.84
N TYR A 512 5.87 3.35 25.12
CA TYR A 512 4.77 4.30 25.11
C TYR A 512 3.52 3.74 25.80
N SER A 513 3.65 2.73 26.67
CA SER A 513 2.49 2.08 27.32
C SER A 513 1.80 2.96 28.37
N GLY A 514 2.47 3.99 28.89
CA GLY A 514 1.98 4.88 29.93
C GLY A 514 0.70 5.63 29.56
N ASN A 515 -0.33 5.53 30.42
CA ASN A 515 -1.65 6.13 30.23
C ASN A 515 -1.90 7.39 31.08
N GLN A 516 -0.90 7.83 31.84
CA GLN A 516 -0.98 9.05 32.62
C GLN A 516 -0.45 10.23 31.82
N GLU A 517 -1.01 11.40 32.10
CA GLU A 517 -0.53 12.65 31.55
C GLU A 517 0.86 12.97 32.11
N ILE A 518 1.81 13.28 31.22
CA ILE A 518 3.17 13.67 31.58
C ILE A 518 3.57 14.96 30.89
N GLN A 519 4.49 15.69 31.52
CA GLN A 519 5.16 16.85 30.94
C GLN A 519 6.47 16.40 30.28
N VAL A 520 6.66 16.77 29.01
CA VAL A 520 7.90 16.49 28.28
C VAL A 520 8.76 17.74 28.26
N ILE A 521 9.99 17.61 28.78
CA ILE A 521 11.00 18.67 28.75
C ILE A 521 11.81 18.51 27.47
N GLN A 522 11.90 19.59 26.70
CA GLN A 522 12.57 19.60 25.41
C GLN A 522 13.94 20.26 25.51
N ASN A 523 14.96 19.55 25.02
CA ASN A 523 16.34 20.03 24.93
C ASN A 523 16.86 19.78 23.52
N ILE A 524 17.51 20.77 22.92
CA ILE A 524 18.19 20.63 21.64
C ILE A 524 19.69 20.63 21.89
N THR A 525 20.37 19.59 21.42
CA THR A 525 21.83 19.47 21.48
C THR A 525 22.39 19.52 20.07
N LEU A 526 23.32 20.44 19.82
CA LEU A 526 23.98 20.65 18.55
C LEU A 526 25.46 20.30 18.72
N GLN A 527 25.89 19.26 18.02
CA GLN A 527 27.29 18.86 17.99
C GLN A 527 27.99 19.54 16.81
N PRO A 528 29.17 20.16 17.01
CA PRO A 528 29.97 20.67 15.91
C PRO A 528 30.31 19.52 14.95
N LEU A 529 30.22 19.77 13.64
CA LEU A 529 30.75 18.83 12.67
C LEU A 529 32.27 18.78 12.83
N ASP A 530 32.81 17.63 13.18
CA ASP A 530 34.26 17.44 13.21
C ASP A 530 34.75 17.46 11.75
N ARG A 531 35.38 18.56 11.33
CA ARG A 531 35.84 18.76 9.93
C ARG A 531 37.10 17.93 9.61
N SER A 532 37.39 16.90 10.40
CA SER A 532 38.62 16.10 10.35
C SER A 532 38.47 14.77 9.61
N ASN A 533 37.29 14.44 9.07
CA ASN A 533 37.06 13.27 8.21
C ASN A 533 36.41 13.63 6.87
#